data_AF-A0A7Y3BAQ5-F1
#
_entry.id   AF-A0A7Y3BAQ5-F1
#
_cell.length_a   1.000
_cell.length_b   1.000
_cell.length_c   1.000
_cell.angle_alpha   90.00
_cell.angle_beta   90.00
_cell.angle_gamma   90.00
#
_symmetry.space_group_name_H-M   'P 1'
#
loop_
_entity.id
_entity.type
_entity.pdbx_description
1 polymer ?
#
loop_
_entity_poly.entity_id
_entity_poly.type
_entity_poly.pdbx_seq_one_letter_code
_entity_poly.pdbx_strand_id
1 'polypeptide(L)'
;MKKLLHFIFLLSFLGVAQPSSEGMYFDGIDDFFDVPGTSNINSTTTNNRTYETYFKVTNTTPRQVIMEEGGGTRAVIFYVENGYLVVGAYNRTDYNPRWQGTFYRKAISANTWYHFALVFDNAQPANATTNPMTTTANNALKWYLDGVLQDQISGYQFGPHNPTVLGFKDGTLRFPNCGGTWTTSGLSEYCFNSNVNDNGSGEYYFQGNLWGYRMWSDVRTPTEIVDNMDNIITTVGTDNLVAALDGDTFTYLDNNNDPVDLSNPNPPTPITWSATAGSSDWNTGSNWVGGVAPNAGRLEDAIIQTSTNYPIIASHIIAGDVQVQAGAEITINDGGTLDVSYDIINNGTITVNLFNADTNGGGALITREAKAVSGTGTFLINRQTPDYPEDYYSIWSTPVSQSDSKINTIFTNPVIVYEYDASQNPSAYVGVSTSHDMDLGEGYFIRLDSQSGGMTRTFDGTVNNGDITRSIYYNGPTDNFNLLGNPYPSALNWVKFYDDNADVIEGTMYYWNQSQVGPNNSASDYISYNRTGSSEPGTSGDIATGLGVFVKSIGTGSVTFKNTHRVVGSNDQFFRSSSNPDDGKSWFRLSGPTGYSPILIGFVPGATDGFENTHDGIFVNE
;
A
#
# COMPACT_ATOMS: atom_id res chain seq x y z
N MET A 1 -13.04 -52.51 18.37
CA MET A 1 -12.03 -51.49 18.75
C MET A 1 -10.99 -51.37 17.65
N LYS A 2 -11.18 -50.42 16.72
CA LYS A 2 -10.14 -49.96 15.79
C LYS A 2 -10.04 -48.45 16.01
N LYS A 3 -8.91 -48.00 16.57
CA LYS A 3 -8.62 -46.57 16.77
C LYS A 3 -8.27 -45.98 15.41
N LEU A 4 -9.11 -45.07 14.91
CA LEU A 4 -8.82 -44.27 13.73
C LEU A 4 -7.97 -43.06 14.19
N LEU A 5 -6.67 -43.10 13.93
CA LEU A 5 -5.79 -41.94 14.09
C LEU A 5 -6.18 -40.91 13.03
N HIS A 6 -6.76 -39.79 13.45
CA HIS A 6 -6.92 -38.62 12.58
C HIS A 6 -5.58 -37.89 12.54
N PHE A 7 -4.86 -38.02 11.43
CA PHE A 7 -3.77 -37.12 11.08
C PHE A 7 -4.39 -35.84 10.54
N ILE A 8 -4.43 -34.80 11.37
CA ILE A 8 -4.76 -33.44 10.93
C ILE A 8 -3.51 -32.88 10.26
N PHE A 9 -3.51 -32.82 8.93
CA PHE A 9 -2.55 -32.01 8.18
C PHE A 9 -3.03 -30.56 8.31
N LEU A 10 -2.44 -29.80 9.23
CA LEU A 10 -2.51 -28.34 9.20
C LEU A 10 -1.62 -27.90 8.02
N LEU A 11 -2.22 -27.64 6.86
CA LEU A 11 -1.57 -26.80 5.85
C LEU A 11 -1.66 -25.36 6.35
N SER A 12 -0.62 -24.90 7.04
CA SER A 12 -0.39 -23.47 7.18
C SER A 12 0.02 -22.95 5.81
N PHE A 13 -0.88 -22.24 5.12
CA PHE A 13 -0.48 -21.34 4.05
C PHE A 13 0.35 -20.24 4.72
N LEU A 14 1.68 -20.42 4.71
CA LEU A 14 2.61 -19.32 4.98
C LEU A 14 2.46 -18.39 3.78
N GLY A 15 1.60 -17.37 3.91
CA GLY A 15 1.66 -16.22 3.03
C GLY A 15 3.07 -15.68 3.11
N VAL A 16 3.75 -15.56 1.97
CA VAL A 16 5.02 -14.85 1.92
C VAL A 16 4.69 -13.40 2.24
N ALA A 17 5.38 -12.79 3.21
CA ALA A 17 5.25 -11.36 3.46
C ALA A 17 5.64 -10.62 2.16
N GLN A 18 4.78 -9.72 1.68
CA GLN A 18 5.00 -8.92 0.49
C GLN A 18 4.60 -7.48 0.81
N PRO A 19 5.42 -6.48 0.47
CA PRO A 19 5.04 -5.09 0.59
C PRO A 19 3.85 -4.74 -0.34
N SER A 20 3.20 -3.61 -0.07
CA SER A 20 2.07 -3.11 -0.87
C SER A 20 2.47 -2.63 -2.27
N SER A 21 3.76 -2.35 -2.50
CA SER A 21 4.33 -1.98 -3.79
C SER A 21 5.72 -2.59 -4.00
N GLU A 22 6.25 -2.47 -5.21
CA GLU A 22 7.58 -2.96 -5.56
C GLU A 22 8.73 -2.10 -4.99
N GLY A 23 8.45 -0.96 -4.36
CA GLY A 23 9.46 -0.04 -3.81
C GLY A 23 10.46 0.47 -4.84
N MET A 24 11.62 0.94 -4.39
CA MET A 24 12.68 1.41 -5.27
C MET A 24 13.46 0.27 -5.88
N TYR A 25 13.63 0.28 -7.20
CA TYR A 25 14.55 -0.62 -7.89
C TYR A 25 15.99 -0.06 -7.90
N PHE A 26 16.95 -0.92 -7.58
CA PHE A 26 18.39 -0.71 -7.68
C PHE A 26 18.96 -1.66 -8.72
N ASP A 27 19.71 -1.15 -9.68
CA ASP A 27 20.15 -1.90 -10.86
C ASP A 27 21.44 -2.71 -10.68
N GLY A 28 22.14 -2.51 -9.56
CA GLY A 28 23.42 -3.14 -9.25
C GLY A 28 24.63 -2.46 -9.89
N ILE A 29 24.50 -1.22 -10.36
CA ILE A 29 25.55 -0.46 -11.04
C ILE A 29 25.81 0.87 -10.34
N ASP A 30 24.81 1.74 -10.22
CA ASP A 30 25.00 3.11 -9.73
C ASP A 30 23.79 3.73 -9.02
N ASP A 31 22.73 2.97 -8.72
CA ASP A 31 21.67 3.41 -7.83
C ASP A 31 22.12 3.40 -6.36
N PHE A 32 22.09 4.55 -5.67
CA PHE A 32 22.41 4.65 -4.24
C PHE A 32 21.92 5.97 -3.60
N PHE A 33 21.87 6.04 -2.28
CA PHE A 33 21.76 7.32 -1.56
C PHE A 33 22.94 7.51 -0.62
N ASP A 34 23.62 8.65 -0.72
CA ASP A 34 24.64 9.09 0.22
C ASP A 34 24.04 10.16 1.14
N VAL A 35 23.77 9.77 2.39
CA VAL A 35 23.09 10.61 3.38
C VAL A 35 24.13 11.37 4.17
N PRO A 36 24.14 12.72 4.14
CA PRO A 36 25.13 13.50 4.86
C PRO A 36 25.11 13.24 6.37
N GLY A 37 26.25 13.44 7.02
CA GLY A 37 26.34 13.29 8.47
C GLY A 37 25.55 14.36 9.21
N THR A 38 24.73 13.95 10.19
CA THR A 38 23.93 14.86 11.02
C THR A 38 24.03 14.53 12.51
N SER A 39 23.66 15.47 13.38
CA SER A 39 23.55 15.26 14.83
C SER A 39 22.42 14.30 15.21
N ASN A 40 21.44 14.13 14.32
CA ASN A 40 20.30 13.24 14.52
C ASN A 40 20.60 11.79 14.13
N ILE A 41 21.60 11.56 13.27
CA ILE A 41 21.94 10.24 12.74
C ILE A 41 23.25 9.70 13.35
N ASN A 42 24.40 10.25 12.96
CA ASN A 42 25.72 9.60 13.16
C ASN A 42 26.76 10.47 13.88
N SER A 43 26.50 11.77 14.08
CA SER A 43 27.47 12.70 14.69
C SER A 43 27.42 12.73 16.22
N THR A 44 26.53 11.93 16.82
CA THR A 44 26.36 11.80 18.27
C THR A 44 26.57 10.35 18.71
N THR A 45 26.38 10.07 20.00
CA THR A 45 26.45 8.70 20.50
C THR A 45 25.11 8.00 20.25
N THR A 46 25.17 6.82 19.64
CA THR A 46 23.98 6.03 19.29
C THR A 46 23.91 4.80 20.19
N ASN A 47 22.93 4.78 21.10
CA ASN A 47 22.62 3.67 22.01
C ASN A 47 21.22 3.08 21.80
N ASN A 48 20.27 3.89 21.32
CA ASN A 48 18.96 3.48 20.83
C ASN A 48 18.86 3.78 19.34
N ARG A 49 18.53 2.77 18.54
CA ARG A 49 18.45 2.89 17.08
C ARG A 49 17.69 1.71 16.52
N THR A 50 16.85 1.95 15.53
CA THR A 50 16.22 0.89 14.74
C THR A 50 16.40 1.18 13.26
N TYR A 51 16.81 0.18 12.50
CA TYR A 51 16.83 0.18 11.04
C TYR A 51 15.87 -0.89 10.55
N GLU A 52 15.03 -0.60 9.58
CA GLU A 52 14.21 -1.63 8.94
C GLU A 52 13.90 -1.31 7.48
N THR A 53 13.67 -2.34 6.68
CA THR A 53 13.20 -2.23 5.29
C THR A 53 12.75 -3.59 4.80
N TYR A 54 11.81 -3.59 3.86
CA TYR A 54 11.61 -4.70 2.95
C TYR A 54 12.69 -4.69 1.87
N PHE A 55 13.23 -5.86 1.54
CA PHE A 55 14.14 -6.03 0.42
C PHE A 55 13.82 -7.27 -0.41
N LYS A 56 14.07 -7.19 -1.71
CA LYS A 56 14.03 -8.32 -2.66
C LYS A 56 15.26 -8.27 -3.54
N VAL A 57 16.20 -9.19 -3.32
CA VAL A 57 17.45 -9.26 -4.09
C VAL A 57 17.30 -10.20 -5.29
N THR A 58 17.81 -9.80 -6.46
CA THR A 58 17.68 -10.59 -7.71
C THR A 58 18.65 -11.76 -7.81
N ASN A 59 19.80 -11.65 -7.14
CA ASN A 59 20.84 -12.67 -7.07
C ASN A 59 21.43 -12.70 -5.66
N THR A 60 21.44 -13.85 -4.98
CA THR A 60 21.97 -13.94 -3.62
C THR A 60 23.44 -14.35 -3.55
N THR A 61 24.09 -14.60 -4.69
CA THR A 61 25.46 -15.12 -4.74
C THR A 61 26.53 -14.04 -4.47
N PRO A 62 26.61 -12.96 -5.27
CA PRO A 62 27.63 -11.94 -5.04
C PRO A 62 27.31 -11.12 -3.79
N ARG A 63 28.37 -10.55 -3.19
CA ARG A 63 28.19 -9.58 -2.10
C ARG A 63 27.55 -8.30 -2.64
N GLN A 64 26.47 -7.88 -1.99
CA GLN A 64 25.70 -6.68 -2.32
C GLN A 64 25.29 -5.98 -1.03
N VAL A 65 25.72 -4.73 -0.85
CA VAL A 65 25.44 -3.94 0.35
C VAL A 65 24.11 -3.21 0.18
N ILE A 66 23.15 -3.54 1.03
CA ILE A 66 21.85 -2.86 1.11
C ILE A 66 22.04 -1.51 1.80
N MET A 67 22.77 -1.48 2.91
CA MET A 67 22.99 -0.28 3.71
C MET A 67 24.28 -0.40 4.51
N GLU A 68 24.97 0.74 4.67
CA GLU A 68 25.97 0.96 5.69
C GLU A 68 25.71 2.28 6.43
N GLU A 69 25.94 2.32 7.73
CA GLU A 69 26.10 3.57 8.49
C GLU A 69 27.45 3.50 9.19
N GLY A 70 28.40 4.33 8.76
CA GLY A 70 29.77 4.33 9.29
C GLY A 70 30.83 3.92 8.27
N GLY A 71 31.86 3.21 8.74
CA GLY A 71 33.03 2.84 7.94
C GLY A 71 34.00 1.94 8.71
N GLY A 72 35.29 1.96 8.37
CA GLY A 72 36.26 0.94 8.80
C GLY A 72 36.55 0.87 10.32
N THR A 73 36.10 1.87 11.10
CA THR A 73 36.30 1.94 12.55
C THR A 73 35.05 1.57 13.35
N ARG A 74 33.90 2.10 12.92
CA ARG A 74 32.57 1.85 13.49
C ARG A 74 31.61 1.78 12.33
N ALA A 75 30.81 0.72 12.24
CA ALA A 75 29.75 0.66 11.27
C ALA A 75 28.62 -0.25 11.72
N VAL A 76 27.43 0.06 11.21
CA VAL A 76 26.32 -0.88 11.01
C VAL A 76 26.31 -1.26 9.53
N ILE A 77 26.13 -2.55 9.22
CA ILE A 77 26.14 -3.05 7.84
C ILE A 77 25.02 -4.06 7.61
N PHE A 78 24.42 -3.99 6.43
CA PHE A 78 23.41 -4.91 5.92
C PHE A 78 23.77 -5.31 4.50
N TYR A 79 23.94 -6.61 4.24
CA TYR A 79 24.32 -7.07 2.92
C TYR A 79 23.84 -8.49 2.63
N VAL A 80 23.77 -8.83 1.36
CA VAL A 80 23.49 -10.19 0.87
C VAL A 80 24.77 -10.80 0.34
N GLU A 81 25.02 -12.08 0.64
CA GLU A 81 26.11 -12.84 0.03
C GLU A 81 25.88 -14.35 0.21
N ASN A 82 26.24 -15.16 -0.79
CA ASN A 82 26.21 -16.62 -0.76
C ASN A 82 24.89 -17.24 -0.25
N GLY A 83 23.74 -16.65 -0.57
CA GLY A 83 22.42 -17.16 -0.15
C GLY A 83 21.98 -16.69 1.24
N TYR A 84 22.67 -15.74 1.85
CA TYR A 84 22.35 -15.22 3.19
C TYR A 84 22.15 -13.72 3.18
N LEU A 85 21.17 -13.25 3.94
CA LEU A 85 21.16 -11.90 4.49
C LEU A 85 22.12 -11.89 5.68
N VAL A 86 23.00 -10.89 5.75
CA VAL A 86 23.90 -10.65 6.88
C VAL A 86 23.65 -9.24 7.41
N VAL A 87 23.42 -9.13 8.72
CA VAL A 87 23.17 -7.85 9.40
C VAL A 87 24.04 -7.77 10.64
N GLY A 88 24.57 -6.59 10.97
CA GLY A 88 25.37 -6.47 12.18
C GLY A 88 26.12 -5.17 12.28
N ALA A 89 26.97 -5.08 13.31
CA ALA A 89 27.71 -3.87 13.57
C ALA A 89 28.98 -4.11 14.39
N TYR A 90 29.88 -3.12 14.41
CA TYR A 90 31.14 -3.16 15.16
C TYR A 90 31.59 -1.77 15.64
N ASN A 91 32.37 -1.73 16.74
CA ASN A 91 33.01 -0.52 17.25
C ASN A 91 34.42 -0.83 17.78
N ARG A 92 35.44 -0.38 17.05
CA ARG A 92 36.83 -0.80 17.30
C ARG A 92 37.70 0.20 18.05
N THR A 93 37.19 1.36 18.43
CA THR A 93 38.05 2.40 19.02
C THR A 93 37.57 2.95 20.35
N ASP A 94 36.29 2.75 20.71
CA ASP A 94 35.75 3.35 21.95
C ASP A 94 36.04 2.49 23.19
N TYR A 95 36.42 1.22 23.00
CA TYR A 95 36.55 0.24 24.07
C TYR A 95 37.83 -0.59 24.00
N ASN A 96 38.25 -1.10 25.16
CA ASN A 96 39.27 -2.12 25.30
C ASN A 96 38.77 -3.23 26.26
N PRO A 97 38.56 -4.47 25.82
CA PRO A 97 38.75 -4.98 24.45
C PRO A 97 37.80 -4.33 23.43
N ARG A 98 38.20 -4.37 22.15
CA ARG A 98 37.48 -3.77 21.01
C ARG A 98 36.33 -4.66 20.57
N TRP A 99 35.17 -4.07 20.26
CA TRP A 99 34.07 -4.81 19.66
C TRP A 99 34.34 -4.98 18.17
N GLN A 100 34.90 -6.13 17.81
CA GLN A 100 35.11 -6.53 16.42
C GLN A 100 33.80 -6.94 15.73
N GLY A 101 32.69 -6.91 16.46
CA GLY A 101 31.36 -6.89 15.91
C GLY A 101 30.50 -8.07 16.32
N THR A 102 29.21 -7.86 16.16
CA THR A 102 28.19 -8.89 16.28
C THR A 102 27.46 -8.89 14.95
N PHE A 103 27.53 -10.01 14.25
CA PHE A 103 26.89 -10.19 12.95
C PHE A 103 25.96 -11.38 13.03
N TYR A 104 24.77 -11.24 12.46
CA TYR A 104 23.79 -12.29 12.28
C TYR A 104 23.67 -12.64 10.82
N ARG A 105 23.22 -13.85 10.52
CA ARG A 105 22.80 -14.21 9.18
C ARG A 105 21.64 -15.18 9.17
N LYS A 106 20.90 -15.17 8.06
CA LYS A 106 19.83 -16.14 7.76
C LYS A 106 19.78 -16.41 6.27
N ALA A 107 19.47 -17.65 5.93
CA ALA A 107 19.32 -18.05 4.53
C ALA A 107 18.11 -17.33 3.91
N ILE A 108 18.30 -16.85 2.69
CA ILE A 108 17.29 -16.17 1.88
C ILE A 108 17.31 -16.72 0.46
N SER A 109 16.22 -16.50 -0.28
CA SER A 109 16.11 -16.84 -1.69
C SER A 109 16.11 -15.59 -2.56
N ALA A 110 16.66 -15.69 -3.76
CA ALA A 110 16.54 -14.64 -4.76
C ALA A 110 15.06 -14.42 -5.14
N ASN A 111 14.71 -13.19 -5.52
CA ASN A 111 13.37 -12.79 -5.94
C ASN A 111 12.27 -13.09 -4.91
N THR A 112 12.63 -13.09 -3.62
CA THR A 112 11.70 -13.24 -2.50
C THR A 112 11.80 -11.99 -1.63
N TRP A 113 10.66 -11.41 -1.26
CA TRP A 113 10.64 -10.30 -0.31
C TRP A 113 10.86 -10.79 1.11
N TYR A 114 11.63 -10.02 1.85
CA TYR A 114 11.84 -10.18 3.28
C TYR A 114 11.82 -8.80 3.95
N HIS A 115 11.22 -8.68 5.12
CA HIS A 115 11.37 -7.50 5.98
C HIS A 115 12.44 -7.77 7.03
N PHE A 116 13.49 -6.95 7.13
CA PHE A 116 14.42 -7.05 8.25
C PHE A 116 14.28 -5.84 9.17
N ALA A 117 14.54 -6.05 10.46
CA ALA A 117 14.80 -4.96 11.39
C ALA A 117 16.02 -5.27 12.28
N LEU A 118 16.88 -4.28 12.53
CA LEU A 118 18.00 -4.36 13.48
C LEU A 118 17.83 -3.26 14.53
N VAL A 119 17.85 -3.66 15.80
CA VAL A 119 17.53 -2.81 16.94
C VAL A 119 18.71 -2.78 17.90
N PHE A 120 19.18 -1.56 18.19
CA PHE A 120 20.00 -1.24 19.35
C PHE A 120 19.06 -0.83 20.47
N ASP A 121 18.97 -1.66 21.51
CA ASP A 121 18.14 -1.45 22.68
C ASP A 121 19.01 -1.11 23.89
N ASN A 122 19.09 0.19 24.19
CA ASN A 122 19.84 0.75 25.31
C ASN A 122 21.29 0.22 25.35
N ALA A 123 21.93 0.15 24.19
CA ALA A 123 23.27 -0.40 24.05
C ALA A 123 24.26 0.41 24.89
N GLN A 124 24.90 -0.25 25.85
CA GLN A 124 25.83 0.40 26.78
C GLN A 124 27.27 0.31 26.27
N PRO A 125 28.18 1.20 26.71
CA PRO A 125 29.60 1.05 26.43
C PRO A 125 30.13 -0.26 27.02
N ALA A 126 31.10 -0.88 26.37
CA ALA A 126 31.72 -2.08 26.90
C ALA A 126 32.53 -1.77 28.16
N ASN A 127 32.45 -2.65 29.15
CA ASN A 127 33.16 -2.55 30.42
C ASN A 127 33.61 -3.94 30.87
N ALA A 128 34.90 -4.10 31.18
CA ALA A 128 35.48 -5.40 31.52
C ALA A 128 34.78 -6.13 32.70
N THR A 129 34.07 -5.40 33.57
CA THR A 129 33.41 -5.95 34.75
C THR A 129 31.89 -5.97 34.61
N THR A 130 31.27 -4.87 34.16
CA THR A 130 29.81 -4.72 34.17
C THR A 130 29.13 -4.96 32.82
N ASN A 131 29.88 -4.92 31.73
CA ASN A 131 29.36 -5.16 30.37
C ASN A 131 30.49 -5.75 29.47
N PRO A 132 30.98 -6.97 29.79
CA PRO A 132 32.20 -7.51 29.20
C PRO A 132 31.98 -7.95 27.75
N MET A 133 33.05 -7.99 26.95
CA MET A 133 32.97 -8.34 25.53
C MET A 133 32.78 -9.83 25.26
N THR A 134 31.58 -10.32 25.51
CA THR A 134 31.17 -11.71 25.33
C THR A 134 29.81 -11.76 24.63
N THR A 135 29.36 -12.92 24.18
CA THR A 135 28.06 -13.08 23.50
C THR A 135 26.87 -12.95 24.46
N THR A 136 27.07 -13.11 25.77
CA THR A 136 25.99 -13.20 26.76
C THR A 136 26.02 -12.07 27.80
N ALA A 137 26.79 -11.00 27.55
CA ALA A 137 26.93 -9.90 28.50
C ALA A 137 25.67 -9.01 28.57
N ASN A 138 25.02 -8.83 27.42
CA ASN A 138 23.78 -8.10 27.26
C ASN A 138 23.03 -8.63 26.02
N ASN A 139 21.80 -8.14 25.82
CA ASN A 139 20.93 -8.46 24.67
C ASN A 139 20.58 -7.19 23.87
N ALA A 140 21.51 -6.23 23.83
CA ALA A 140 21.24 -4.90 23.29
C ALA A 140 21.18 -4.87 21.75
N LEU A 141 21.70 -5.88 21.04
CA LEU A 141 21.57 -5.97 19.59
C LEU A 141 20.58 -7.07 19.23
N LYS A 142 19.41 -6.68 18.74
CA LYS A 142 18.33 -7.59 18.37
C LYS A 142 18.10 -7.50 16.87
N TRP A 143 17.70 -8.59 16.25
CA TRP A 143 17.33 -8.54 14.85
C TRP A 143 16.12 -9.41 14.53
N TYR A 144 15.32 -8.95 13.57
CA TYR A 144 14.05 -9.52 13.18
C TYR A 144 14.06 -9.79 11.68
N LEU A 145 13.33 -10.83 11.28
CA LEU A 145 13.03 -11.15 9.90
C LEU A 145 11.55 -11.46 9.81
N ASP A 146 10.84 -10.77 8.92
CA ASP A 146 9.40 -10.84 8.71
C ASP A 146 8.62 -10.64 10.02
N GLY A 147 9.02 -9.63 10.79
CA GLY A 147 8.45 -9.31 12.10
C GLY A 147 8.81 -10.29 13.24
N VAL A 148 9.47 -11.41 12.93
CA VAL A 148 9.84 -12.43 13.92
C VAL A 148 11.25 -12.21 14.44
N LEU A 149 11.39 -12.11 15.78
CA LEU A 149 12.69 -12.02 16.44
C LEU A 149 13.55 -13.25 16.09
N GLN A 150 14.68 -13.02 15.45
CA GLN A 150 15.58 -14.09 15.02
C GLN A 150 16.64 -14.38 16.07
N ASP A 151 17.27 -13.36 16.65
CA ASP A 151 18.23 -13.51 17.74
C ASP A 151 18.46 -12.18 18.49
N GLN A 152 19.03 -12.28 19.69
CA GLN A 152 19.42 -11.15 20.52
C GLN A 152 20.63 -11.50 21.39
N ILE A 153 21.80 -11.01 21.00
CA ILE A 153 23.03 -11.16 21.77
C ILE A 153 23.71 -9.81 21.95
N SER A 154 24.93 -9.84 22.49
CA SER A 154 25.57 -8.62 22.96
C SER A 154 25.86 -7.62 21.84
N GLY A 155 25.44 -6.38 22.08
CA GLY A 155 25.73 -5.19 21.29
C GLY A 155 26.25 -4.06 22.18
N TYR A 156 26.85 -3.05 21.56
CA TYR A 156 27.43 -1.90 22.27
C TYR A 156 27.18 -0.62 21.47
N GLN A 157 27.11 0.53 22.14
CA GLN A 157 26.86 1.81 21.48
C GLN A 157 27.98 2.22 20.51
N PHE A 158 27.66 3.18 19.65
CA PHE A 158 28.63 3.88 18.80
C PHE A 158 28.88 5.28 19.32
N GLY A 159 30.14 5.73 19.32
CA GLY A 159 30.44 7.15 19.28
C GLY A 159 30.22 7.74 17.87
N PRO A 160 30.52 9.03 17.68
CA PRO A 160 30.43 9.69 16.37
C PRO A 160 31.21 8.93 15.28
N HIS A 161 30.60 8.80 14.10
CA HIS A 161 31.10 7.96 13.01
C HIS A 161 30.71 8.51 11.62
N ASN A 162 31.14 7.82 10.57
CA ASN A 162 30.85 8.21 9.19
C ASN A 162 29.35 8.14 8.85
N PRO A 163 28.90 8.81 7.77
CA PRO A 163 27.49 8.91 7.41
C PRO A 163 26.86 7.59 6.94
N THR A 164 25.59 7.67 6.54
CA THR A 164 24.81 6.53 6.05
C THR A 164 24.80 6.49 4.53
N VAL A 165 24.92 5.29 3.98
CA VAL A 165 24.80 5.02 2.55
C VAL A 165 23.83 3.86 2.34
N LEU A 166 22.94 4.01 1.35
CA LEU A 166 22.01 2.97 0.91
C LEU A 166 22.37 2.53 -0.51
N GLY A 167 22.40 1.23 -0.76
CA GLY A 167 22.56 0.65 -2.11
C GLY A 167 23.97 0.29 -2.54
N PHE A 168 25.03 0.65 -1.80
CA PHE A 168 26.40 0.22 -2.09
C PHE A 168 27.35 0.36 -0.89
N LYS A 169 28.61 -0.05 -1.08
CA LYS A 169 29.71 0.18 -0.12
C LYS A 169 30.52 1.42 -0.49
N ASP A 170 30.52 2.43 0.37
CA ASP A 170 31.37 3.62 0.25
C ASP A 170 32.59 3.56 1.19
N GLY A 171 33.69 3.06 0.64
CA GLY A 171 34.97 3.04 1.34
C GLY A 171 35.14 1.83 2.25
N THR A 172 35.96 2.00 3.27
CA THR A 172 36.44 0.85 4.06
C THR A 172 35.32 0.31 4.95
N LEU A 173 35.02 -0.99 4.82
CA LEU A 173 34.16 -1.73 5.74
C LEU A 173 34.90 -2.92 6.36
N ARG A 174 34.26 -3.56 7.33
CA ARG A 174 34.72 -4.82 7.91
C ARG A 174 33.61 -5.87 7.88
N PHE A 175 33.88 -6.98 7.20
CA PHE A 175 32.95 -8.10 7.09
C PHE A 175 33.30 -9.21 8.09
N PRO A 176 32.32 -10.00 8.56
CA PRO A 176 32.55 -11.11 9.49
C PRO A 176 33.58 -12.11 8.95
N ASN A 177 34.51 -12.54 9.81
CA ASN A 177 35.52 -13.54 9.47
C ASN A 177 35.48 -14.73 10.45
N CYS A 178 34.46 -15.57 10.30
CA CYS A 178 34.14 -16.64 11.25
C CYS A 178 34.85 -17.96 10.93
N GLY A 179 35.88 -17.94 10.08
CA GLY A 179 36.58 -19.15 9.63
C GLY A 179 35.66 -20.19 8.96
N GLY A 180 34.55 -19.74 8.37
CA GLY A 180 33.54 -20.61 7.74
C GLY A 180 32.54 -21.25 8.71
N THR A 181 32.65 -21.04 10.03
CA THR A 181 31.73 -21.62 11.01
C THR A 181 30.93 -20.53 11.71
N TRP A 182 29.66 -20.39 11.34
CA TRP A 182 28.71 -19.55 12.06
C TRP A 182 28.09 -20.35 13.21
N THR A 183 27.76 -19.68 14.31
CA THR A 183 27.20 -20.36 15.49
C THR A 183 25.68 -20.21 15.48
N THR A 184 24.95 -21.32 15.54
CA THR A 184 23.48 -21.28 15.65
C THR A 184 23.03 -20.70 16.98
N SER A 185 22.10 -19.75 16.95
CA SER A 185 21.44 -19.18 18.13
C SER A 185 20.08 -18.59 17.74
N GLY A 186 19.10 -18.69 18.65
CA GLY A 186 17.72 -18.34 18.36
C GLY A 186 17.20 -19.10 17.12
N LEU A 187 16.68 -18.34 16.15
CA LEU A 187 16.21 -18.82 14.85
C LEU A 187 17.22 -18.57 13.73
N SER A 188 18.46 -18.16 14.05
CA SER A 188 19.47 -17.74 13.08
C SER A 188 20.87 -18.25 13.41
N GLU A 189 21.89 -17.67 12.76
CA GLU A 189 23.28 -17.91 13.09
C GLU A 189 23.99 -16.58 13.33
N TYR A 190 25.01 -16.58 14.19
CA TYR A 190 25.81 -15.40 14.49
C TYR A 190 27.31 -15.63 14.34
N CYS A 191 28.02 -14.52 14.24
CA CYS A 191 29.46 -14.39 14.29
C CYS A 191 29.83 -13.26 15.23
N PHE A 192 30.61 -13.58 16.26
CA PHE A 192 30.94 -12.64 17.31
C PHE A 192 32.44 -12.35 17.37
N ASN A 193 32.75 -11.08 17.49
CA ASN A 193 34.06 -10.51 17.73
C ASN A 193 35.15 -10.98 16.74
N SER A 194 34.79 -11.17 15.47
CA SER A 194 35.74 -11.48 14.40
C SER A 194 35.33 -10.82 13.08
N ASN A 195 36.24 -10.04 12.51
CA ASN A 195 36.05 -9.40 11.21
C ASN A 195 37.35 -9.34 10.41
N VAL A 196 37.21 -9.12 9.10
CA VAL A 196 38.30 -8.81 8.18
C VAL A 196 38.02 -7.46 7.52
N ASN A 197 39.08 -6.72 7.25
CA ASN A 197 39.00 -5.40 6.65
C ASN A 197 38.92 -5.49 5.12
N ASP A 198 38.02 -4.73 4.54
CA ASP A 198 37.84 -4.56 3.10
C ASP A 198 37.98 -3.07 2.76
N ASN A 199 38.98 -2.73 1.95
CA ASN A 199 39.40 -1.34 1.69
C ASN A 199 38.85 -0.72 0.40
N GLY A 200 38.09 -1.45 -0.43
CA GLY A 200 37.57 -0.88 -1.68
C GLY A 200 36.52 0.22 -1.45
N SER A 201 36.07 0.89 -2.50
CA SER A 201 35.01 1.92 -2.49
C SER A 201 34.31 1.89 -3.85
N GLY A 202 33.02 2.22 -3.90
CA GLY A 202 32.24 2.14 -5.15
C GLY A 202 32.11 0.71 -5.64
N GLU A 203 31.79 -0.22 -4.73
CA GLU A 203 31.66 -1.64 -5.02
C GLU A 203 30.49 -2.26 -4.25
N TYR A 204 30.14 -3.51 -4.60
CA TYR A 204 29.05 -4.27 -3.99
C TYR A 204 27.68 -3.57 -4.08
N TYR A 205 27.39 -2.93 -5.21
CA TYR A 205 26.08 -2.34 -5.48
C TYR A 205 24.94 -3.35 -5.33
N PHE A 206 23.85 -2.93 -4.71
CA PHE A 206 22.65 -3.72 -4.54
C PHE A 206 21.87 -3.83 -5.84
N GLN A 207 21.44 -5.04 -6.18
CA GLN A 207 20.59 -5.31 -7.34
C GLN A 207 19.28 -5.96 -6.88
N GLY A 208 18.22 -5.16 -6.86
CA GLY A 208 16.93 -5.59 -6.34
C GLY A 208 16.03 -4.43 -5.97
N ASN A 209 15.07 -4.70 -5.10
CA ASN A 209 14.12 -3.71 -4.65
C ASN A 209 14.25 -3.44 -3.15
N LEU A 210 14.10 -2.19 -2.74
CA LEU A 210 13.93 -1.78 -1.34
C LEU A 210 12.59 -1.07 -1.16
N TRP A 211 11.86 -1.38 -0.10
CA TRP A 211 10.61 -0.70 0.21
C TRP A 211 10.53 -0.35 1.70
N GLY A 212 10.03 0.85 1.99
CA GLY A 212 9.82 1.33 3.37
C GLY A 212 11.08 1.33 4.23
N TYR A 213 12.25 1.71 3.68
CA TYR A 213 13.46 1.84 4.50
C TYR A 213 13.27 2.96 5.51
N ARG A 214 13.55 2.68 6.78
CA ARG A 214 13.35 3.62 7.88
C ARG A 214 14.46 3.51 8.91
N MET A 215 14.80 4.64 9.51
CA MET A 215 15.76 4.76 10.59
C MET A 215 15.17 5.59 11.73
N TRP A 216 15.04 5.00 12.92
CA TRP A 216 14.62 5.70 14.14
C TRP A 216 15.80 5.92 15.08
N SER A 217 15.84 7.08 15.73
CA SER A 217 16.65 7.31 16.93
C SER A 217 15.95 6.76 18.19
N ASP A 218 15.32 5.59 18.06
CA ASP A 218 14.54 4.94 19.10
C ASP A 218 14.52 3.42 18.95
N VAL A 219 14.06 2.74 20.01
CA VAL A 219 13.88 1.29 20.07
C VAL A 219 12.45 0.95 19.63
N ARG A 220 12.28 0.34 18.45
CA ARG A 220 10.97 -0.19 18.05
C ARG A 220 10.70 -1.52 18.75
N THR A 221 9.50 -1.67 19.30
CA THR A 221 9.03 -2.92 19.92
C THR A 221 8.68 -3.96 18.85
N PRO A 222 8.59 -5.26 19.19
CA PRO A 222 8.15 -6.28 18.25
C PRO A 222 6.77 -6.00 17.64
N THR A 223 5.83 -5.48 18.44
CA THR A 223 4.50 -5.11 17.97
C THR A 223 4.58 -3.98 16.95
N GLU A 224 5.32 -2.92 17.27
CA GLU A 224 5.51 -1.81 16.34
C GLU A 224 6.18 -2.22 15.03
N ILE A 225 7.16 -3.14 15.06
CA ILE A 225 7.80 -3.66 13.84
C ILE A 225 6.77 -4.40 12.97
N VAL A 226 5.91 -5.23 13.57
CA VAL A 226 4.86 -5.96 12.83
C VAL A 226 3.79 -5.01 12.31
N ASP A 227 3.34 -4.07 13.14
CA ASP A 227 2.28 -3.13 12.77
C ASP A 227 2.76 -2.15 11.68
N ASN A 228 4.05 -1.79 11.67
CA ASN A 228 4.60 -0.81 10.75
C ASN A 228 5.21 -1.43 9.49
N MET A 229 5.56 -2.72 9.45
CA MET A 229 6.31 -3.26 8.32
C MET A 229 5.60 -3.00 7.00
N ASP A 230 4.27 -3.11 6.95
CA ASP A 230 3.43 -2.93 5.76
C ASP A 230 2.83 -1.51 5.59
N ASN A 231 3.27 -0.55 6.40
CA ASN A 231 2.84 0.86 6.30
C ASN A 231 3.98 1.74 5.79
N ILE A 232 3.70 2.67 4.88
CA ILE A 232 4.67 3.68 4.50
C ILE A 232 4.71 4.79 5.56
N ILE A 233 5.86 4.97 6.20
CA ILE A 233 6.05 5.99 7.25
C ILE A 233 7.20 6.89 6.84
N THR A 234 6.86 8.12 6.47
CA THR A 234 7.78 9.01 5.74
C THR A 234 7.87 10.40 6.33
N THR A 235 7.05 10.71 7.33
CA THR A 235 7.09 11.97 8.07
C THR A 235 8.28 11.96 9.03
N VAL A 236 9.46 12.31 8.52
CA VAL A 236 10.68 12.44 9.33
C VAL A 236 10.52 13.57 10.36
N GLY A 237 11.01 13.35 11.59
CA GLY A 237 10.88 14.28 12.72
C GLY A 237 9.73 13.98 13.70
N THR A 238 8.85 13.02 13.39
CA THR A 238 7.85 12.48 14.32
C THR A 238 8.30 11.13 14.88
N ASP A 239 7.91 10.80 16.11
CA ASP A 239 8.22 9.52 16.79
C ASP A 239 9.70 9.09 16.70
N ASN A 240 10.61 10.08 16.71
CA ASN A 240 12.05 9.89 16.57
C ASN A 240 12.50 9.23 15.24
N LEU A 241 11.67 9.24 14.20
CA LEU A 241 12.07 8.88 12.84
C LEU A 241 13.04 9.93 12.30
N VAL A 242 14.25 9.51 11.91
CA VAL A 242 15.33 10.42 11.45
C VAL A 242 15.69 10.26 9.98
N ALA A 243 15.31 9.15 9.35
CA ALA A 243 15.41 8.99 7.91
C ALA A 243 14.41 7.97 7.39
N ALA A 244 13.94 8.16 6.15
CA ALA A 244 13.07 7.23 5.46
C ALA A 244 13.31 7.26 3.93
N LEU A 245 13.19 6.10 3.28
CA LEU A 245 13.03 5.98 1.84
C LEU A 245 11.57 5.66 1.55
N ASP A 246 10.93 6.56 0.84
CA ASP A 246 9.60 6.41 0.29
C ASP A 246 9.76 6.27 -1.22
N GLY A 247 9.64 5.06 -1.77
CA GLY A 247 9.91 4.83 -3.20
C GLY A 247 11.27 5.40 -3.62
N ASP A 248 11.27 6.41 -4.48
CA ASP A 248 12.45 7.06 -5.08
C ASP A 248 13.07 8.23 -4.28
N THR A 249 12.46 8.63 -3.16
CA THR A 249 12.84 9.83 -2.40
C THR A 249 13.30 9.44 -1.01
N PHE A 250 14.54 9.80 -0.67
CA PHE A 250 15.11 9.59 0.66
C PHE A 250 15.06 10.88 1.47
N THR A 251 14.24 10.92 2.52
CA THR A 251 14.14 12.08 3.42
C THR A 251 14.95 11.80 4.70
N TYR A 252 15.70 12.79 5.18
CA TYR A 252 16.46 12.71 6.43
C TYR A 252 16.38 13.98 7.27
N LEU A 253 16.65 13.86 8.57
CA LEU A 253 16.61 14.99 9.50
C LEU A 253 18.00 15.67 9.58
N ASP A 254 18.07 16.94 9.19
CA ASP A 254 19.32 17.72 9.22
C ASP A 254 19.74 18.13 10.65
N ASN A 255 20.78 18.96 10.79
CA ASN A 255 21.25 19.42 12.11
C ASN A 255 20.32 20.43 12.80
N ASN A 256 19.37 21.02 12.08
CA ASN A 256 18.39 21.98 12.59
C ASN A 256 17.06 21.32 12.96
N ASN A 257 16.94 20.01 12.73
CA ASN A 257 15.69 19.24 12.82
C ASN A 257 14.70 19.57 11.71
N ASP A 258 15.20 19.94 10.54
CA ASP A 258 14.40 20.13 9.34
C ASP A 258 14.51 18.89 8.44
N PRO A 259 13.39 18.34 7.94
CA PRO A 259 13.41 17.28 6.92
C PRO A 259 14.03 17.78 5.61
N VAL A 260 14.94 17.00 5.04
CA VAL A 260 15.62 17.28 3.77
C VAL A 260 15.50 16.06 2.86
N ASP A 261 15.07 16.31 1.62
CA ASP A 261 14.95 15.27 0.60
C ASP A 261 16.23 15.12 -0.22
N LEU A 262 16.60 13.87 -0.49
CA LEU A 262 17.57 13.45 -1.47
C LEU A 262 16.81 12.67 -2.55
N SER A 263 16.84 13.15 -3.78
CA SER A 263 16.43 12.34 -4.93
C SER A 263 17.49 11.29 -5.22
N ASN A 264 17.11 10.18 -5.88
CA ASN A 264 18.08 9.24 -6.45
C ASN A 264 19.11 10.05 -7.27
N PRO A 265 20.43 9.97 -7.00
CA PRO A 265 21.46 10.66 -7.78
C PRO A 265 21.58 10.14 -9.20
N ASN A 266 21.14 8.90 -9.47
CA ASN A 266 21.15 8.27 -10.80
C ASN A 266 19.77 7.67 -11.12
N PRO A 267 18.71 8.48 -11.26
CA PRO A 267 17.41 7.94 -11.62
C PRO A 267 17.50 7.25 -12.99
N PRO A 268 16.73 6.17 -13.22
CA PRO A 268 16.61 5.58 -14.55
C PRO A 268 16.36 6.69 -15.57
N THR A 269 17.08 6.69 -16.70
CA THR A 269 16.85 7.72 -17.71
C THR A 269 15.40 7.64 -18.17
N PRO A 270 14.58 8.70 -17.99
CA PRO A 270 13.18 8.62 -18.32
C PRO A 270 12.98 8.34 -19.80
N ILE A 271 12.08 7.41 -20.12
CA ILE A 271 11.79 7.04 -21.50
C ILE A 271 10.66 7.94 -21.99
N THR A 272 10.94 8.71 -23.04
CA THR A 272 9.96 9.66 -23.58
C THR A 272 9.10 9.01 -24.66
N TRP A 273 7.79 9.21 -24.58
CA TRP A 273 6.84 8.88 -25.64
C TRP A 273 7.20 9.66 -26.92
N SER A 274 7.23 9.01 -28.08
CA SER A 274 7.65 9.63 -29.33
C SER A 274 6.65 10.70 -29.78
N ALA A 275 7.13 11.87 -30.21
CA ALA A 275 6.30 12.92 -30.81
C ALA A 275 5.57 12.47 -32.10
N THR A 276 6.06 11.40 -32.73
CA THR A 276 5.48 10.78 -33.93
C THR A 276 5.10 9.32 -33.66
N ALA A 277 4.64 9.00 -32.45
CA ALA A 277 4.18 7.66 -32.11
C ALA A 277 3.15 7.16 -33.14
N GLY A 278 3.37 5.96 -33.67
CA GLY A 278 2.56 5.41 -34.77
C GLY A 278 1.22 4.82 -34.31
N SER A 279 1.05 4.60 -33.01
CA SER A 279 -0.17 4.10 -32.39
C SER A 279 -0.26 4.56 -30.93
N SER A 280 -1.31 4.15 -30.22
CA SER A 280 -1.56 4.47 -28.80
C SER A 280 -1.13 3.38 -27.81
N ASP A 281 -0.58 2.25 -28.27
CA ASP A 281 -0.24 1.14 -27.40
C ASP A 281 1.03 1.42 -26.58
N TRP A 282 0.91 1.45 -25.24
CA TRP A 282 2.01 1.67 -24.30
C TRP A 282 3.16 0.66 -24.52
N ASN A 283 2.83 -0.59 -24.82
CA ASN A 283 3.82 -1.68 -24.89
C ASN A 283 4.56 -1.74 -26.24
N THR A 284 4.15 -0.94 -27.22
CA THR A 284 4.81 -0.90 -28.53
C THR A 284 6.06 -0.03 -28.46
N GLY A 285 7.24 -0.67 -28.45
CA GLY A 285 8.53 0.03 -28.33
C GLY A 285 8.76 1.15 -29.35
N SER A 286 8.27 1.03 -30.59
CA SER A 286 8.39 2.10 -31.60
C SER A 286 7.59 3.38 -31.29
N ASN A 287 6.69 3.34 -30.29
CA ASN A 287 6.01 4.53 -29.79
C ASN A 287 6.86 5.32 -28.79
N TRP A 288 8.04 4.82 -28.41
CA TRP A 288 8.96 5.47 -27.48
C TRP A 288 10.24 5.90 -28.19
N VAL A 289 10.83 6.99 -27.71
CA VAL A 289 12.16 7.43 -28.15
C VAL A 289 13.17 6.33 -27.79
N GLY A 290 13.96 5.89 -28.77
CA GLY A 290 14.89 4.77 -28.60
C GLY A 290 14.30 3.39 -28.94
N GLY A 291 13.00 3.29 -29.24
CA GLY A 291 12.38 2.07 -29.73
C GLY A 291 12.09 1.01 -28.66
N VAL A 292 12.09 1.39 -27.37
CA VAL A 292 11.89 0.51 -26.21
C VAL A 292 10.90 1.16 -25.25
N ALA A 293 9.91 0.40 -24.77
CA ALA A 293 8.94 0.87 -23.77
C ALA A 293 9.51 0.78 -22.34
N PRO A 294 9.04 1.60 -21.39
CA PRO A 294 9.40 1.51 -19.97
C PRO A 294 9.24 0.09 -19.42
N ASN A 295 10.27 -0.39 -18.73
CA ASN A 295 10.26 -1.70 -18.10
C ASN A 295 9.61 -1.63 -16.71
N ALA A 296 8.43 -2.24 -16.59
CA ALA A 296 7.69 -2.38 -15.34
C ALA A 296 8.49 -3.03 -14.20
N GLY A 297 9.36 -4.01 -14.49
CA GLY A 297 10.16 -4.69 -13.47
C GLY A 297 11.34 -3.87 -12.94
N ARG A 298 11.72 -2.81 -13.65
CA ARG A 298 12.76 -1.85 -13.25
C ARG A 298 12.18 -0.52 -12.79
N LEU A 299 10.85 -0.38 -12.83
CA LEU A 299 10.13 0.86 -12.52
C LEU A 299 10.73 2.06 -13.28
N GLU A 300 10.94 1.88 -14.58
CA GLU A 300 11.47 2.95 -15.43
C GLU A 300 10.42 4.06 -15.62
N ASP A 301 10.89 5.30 -15.64
CA ASP A 301 10.06 6.49 -15.73
C ASP A 301 9.55 6.73 -17.15
N ALA A 302 8.36 7.31 -17.24
CA ALA A 302 7.71 7.64 -18.49
C ALA A 302 7.45 9.15 -18.61
N ILE A 303 7.91 9.75 -19.72
CA ILE A 303 7.56 11.13 -20.07
C ILE A 303 6.64 11.13 -21.28
N ILE A 304 5.41 11.59 -21.10
CA ILE A 304 4.45 11.78 -22.19
C ILE A 304 4.53 13.23 -22.66
N GLN A 305 5.16 13.43 -23.83
CA GLN A 305 5.21 14.72 -24.53
C GLN A 305 4.09 14.84 -25.56
N THR A 306 3.96 16.02 -26.17
CA THR A 306 3.03 16.23 -27.28
C THR A 306 3.34 15.26 -28.43
N SER A 307 2.30 14.59 -28.94
CA SER A 307 2.46 13.52 -29.91
C SER A 307 1.32 13.46 -30.92
N THR A 308 1.55 12.72 -32.01
CA THR A 308 0.52 12.41 -33.01
C THR A 308 -0.54 11.46 -32.47
N ASN A 309 -0.13 10.49 -31.63
CA ASN A 309 -1.02 9.57 -30.93
C ASN A 309 -0.61 9.53 -29.46
N TYR A 310 -1.57 9.60 -28.54
CA TYR A 310 -1.33 9.51 -27.11
C TYR A 310 -1.51 8.08 -26.59
N PRO A 311 -0.85 7.71 -25.47
CA PRO A 311 -1.03 6.41 -24.85
C PRO A 311 -2.48 6.15 -24.44
N ILE A 312 -2.95 4.94 -24.76
CA ILE A 312 -4.19 4.36 -24.26
C ILE A 312 -3.83 3.13 -23.42
N ILE A 313 -4.13 3.19 -22.13
CA ILE A 313 -3.92 2.09 -21.19
C ILE A 313 -5.16 1.19 -21.25
N ALA A 314 -4.99 -0.02 -21.78
CA ALA A 314 -6.06 -1.03 -21.92
C ALA A 314 -5.69 -2.37 -21.24
N SER A 315 -4.59 -2.39 -20.51
CA SER A 315 -4.13 -3.49 -19.66
C SER A 315 -3.53 -2.92 -18.39
N HIS A 316 -3.08 -3.77 -17.47
CA HIS A 316 -2.26 -3.32 -16.36
C HIS A 316 -0.88 -2.85 -16.86
N ILE A 317 -0.54 -1.60 -16.56
CA ILE A 317 0.74 -0.96 -16.85
C ILE A 317 1.31 -0.46 -15.52
N ILE A 318 2.57 -0.80 -15.25
CA ILE A 318 3.33 -0.33 -14.10
C ILE A 318 4.46 0.56 -14.60
N ALA A 319 4.62 1.74 -14.01
CA ALA A 319 5.72 2.68 -14.28
C ALA A 319 6.32 3.21 -12.98
N GLY A 320 7.56 3.71 -13.04
CA GLY A 320 8.20 4.45 -11.94
C GLY A 320 7.52 5.80 -11.75
N ASP A 321 8.13 6.85 -12.28
CA ASP A 321 7.49 8.16 -12.44
C ASP A 321 6.66 8.24 -13.73
N VAL A 322 5.60 9.05 -13.69
CA VAL A 322 4.88 9.46 -14.89
C VAL A 322 4.78 10.98 -14.96
N GLN A 323 5.43 11.56 -15.96
CA GLN A 323 5.30 12.97 -16.29
C GLN A 323 4.45 13.14 -17.56
N VAL A 324 3.33 13.84 -17.44
CA VAL A 324 2.51 14.26 -18.59
C VAL A 324 2.77 15.74 -18.84
N GLN A 325 3.36 16.08 -19.99
CA GLN A 325 3.69 17.46 -20.34
C GLN A 325 2.44 18.25 -20.78
N ALA A 326 2.56 19.58 -20.78
CA ALA A 326 1.49 20.45 -21.25
C ALA A 326 1.10 20.14 -22.70
N GLY A 327 -0.21 19.96 -22.93
CA GLY A 327 -0.78 19.59 -24.23
C GLY A 327 -0.66 18.10 -24.59
N ALA A 328 -0.08 17.28 -23.71
CA ALA A 328 -0.04 15.82 -23.86
C ALA A 328 -1.16 15.14 -23.06
N GLU A 329 -1.48 13.89 -23.40
CA GLU A 329 -2.61 13.17 -22.80
C GLU A 329 -2.25 11.71 -22.48
N ILE A 330 -2.91 11.15 -21.47
CA ILE A 330 -3.03 9.69 -21.25
C ILE A 330 -4.51 9.38 -21.09
N THR A 331 -4.96 8.29 -21.73
CA THR A 331 -6.31 7.74 -21.51
C THR A 331 -6.21 6.35 -20.90
N ILE A 332 -6.90 6.11 -19.79
CA ILE A 332 -7.01 4.80 -19.15
C ILE A 332 -8.40 4.25 -19.44
N ASN A 333 -8.48 3.30 -20.36
CA ASN A 333 -9.73 2.70 -20.79
C ASN A 333 -10.10 1.49 -19.92
N ASP A 334 -11.27 0.92 -20.22
CA ASP A 334 -11.74 -0.32 -19.66
C ASP A 334 -10.68 -1.44 -19.73
N GLY A 335 -10.58 -2.23 -18.65
CA GLY A 335 -9.57 -3.26 -18.41
C GLY A 335 -8.16 -2.72 -18.17
N GLY A 336 -7.96 -1.41 -18.36
CA GLY A 336 -6.70 -0.70 -18.14
C GLY A 336 -6.50 -0.33 -16.69
N THR A 337 -5.26 -0.46 -16.22
CA THR A 337 -4.81 0.13 -14.96
C THR A 337 -3.48 0.79 -15.19
N LEU A 338 -3.36 2.08 -14.89
CA LEU A 338 -2.06 2.72 -14.76
C LEU A 338 -1.68 2.73 -13.29
N ASP A 339 -0.69 1.93 -12.94
CA ASP A 339 -0.12 1.81 -11.59
C ASP A 339 1.23 2.53 -11.55
N VAL A 340 1.25 3.70 -10.93
CA VAL A 340 2.45 4.55 -10.82
C VAL A 340 3.07 4.32 -9.45
N SER A 341 4.26 3.72 -9.45
CA SER A 341 4.96 3.33 -8.22
C SER A 341 5.63 4.50 -7.51
N TYR A 342 6.00 5.54 -8.25
CA TYR A 342 6.62 6.76 -7.73
C TYR A 342 5.69 7.98 -7.95
N ASP A 343 6.19 9.09 -8.50
CA ASP A 343 5.47 10.35 -8.56
C ASP A 343 4.74 10.56 -9.91
N ILE A 344 3.58 11.22 -9.85
CA ILE A 344 2.88 11.75 -11.02
C ILE A 344 3.06 13.26 -11.08
N ILE A 345 3.61 13.75 -12.19
CA ILE A 345 3.65 15.17 -12.54
C ILE A 345 2.76 15.38 -13.77
N ASN A 346 1.51 15.78 -13.56
CA ASN A 346 0.57 16.02 -14.65
C ASN A 346 0.45 17.51 -14.95
N ASN A 347 0.95 17.93 -16.11
CA ASN A 347 0.73 19.26 -16.70
C ASN A 347 -0.15 19.21 -17.96
N GLY A 348 -0.57 18.01 -18.38
CA GLY A 348 -1.46 17.78 -19.51
C GLY A 348 -2.82 17.27 -19.04
N THR A 349 -3.33 16.21 -19.67
CA THR A 349 -4.62 15.59 -19.30
C THR A 349 -4.46 14.10 -19.04
N ILE A 350 -4.92 13.62 -17.89
CA ILE A 350 -5.08 12.19 -17.61
C ILE A 350 -6.58 11.91 -17.51
N THR A 351 -7.09 11.06 -18.41
CA THR A 351 -8.50 10.66 -18.41
C THR A 351 -8.65 9.22 -17.96
N VAL A 352 -9.39 8.99 -16.87
CA VAL A 352 -9.83 7.65 -16.46
C VAL A 352 -11.21 7.43 -17.04
N ASN A 353 -11.28 6.61 -18.07
CA ASN A 353 -12.49 6.34 -18.81
C ASN A 353 -13.34 5.23 -18.20
N LEU A 354 -14.56 5.27 -18.69
CA LEU A 354 -15.69 4.48 -18.25
C LEU A 354 -15.65 3.01 -18.64
N PHE A 355 -16.48 2.30 -17.88
CA PHE A 355 -17.22 1.12 -18.27
C PHE A 355 -17.92 1.25 -19.62
N ASN A 356 -17.74 0.23 -20.46
CA ASN A 356 -18.66 -0.08 -21.55
C ASN A 356 -19.56 -1.24 -21.08
N ALA A 357 -20.87 -1.11 -21.30
CA ALA A 357 -21.89 -2.12 -20.97
C ALA A 357 -21.60 -3.50 -21.57
N ASP A 358 -20.77 -3.59 -22.61
CA ASP A 358 -20.40 -4.84 -23.26
C ASP A 358 -19.21 -5.57 -22.62
N THR A 359 -18.40 -4.94 -21.74
CA THR A 359 -17.07 -5.46 -21.34
C THR A 359 -16.78 -5.60 -19.85
N ASN A 360 -17.69 -5.17 -18.94
CA ASN A 360 -17.56 -5.40 -17.49
C ASN A 360 -16.20 -4.97 -16.87
N GLY A 361 -15.79 -3.73 -17.07
CA GLY A 361 -14.63 -3.16 -16.38
C GLY A 361 -14.69 -1.64 -16.35
N GLY A 362 -13.74 -0.98 -15.69
CA GLY A 362 -13.53 0.47 -15.79
C GLY A 362 -12.04 0.77 -15.69
N GLY A 363 -11.58 1.89 -16.25
CA GLY A 363 -10.19 2.29 -16.09
C GLY A 363 -9.86 2.53 -14.61
N ALA A 364 -8.64 2.21 -14.19
CA ALA A 364 -8.15 2.48 -12.84
C ALA A 364 -6.83 3.26 -12.89
N LEU A 365 -6.73 4.30 -12.08
CA LEU A 365 -5.46 4.96 -11.79
C LEU A 365 -5.07 4.55 -10.38
N ILE A 366 -3.88 3.99 -10.20
CA ILE A 366 -3.24 3.72 -8.91
C ILE A 366 -2.03 4.64 -8.80
N THR A 367 -1.94 5.32 -7.66
CA THR A 367 -0.90 6.31 -7.37
C THR A 367 -0.13 5.84 -6.15
N ARG A 368 1.16 6.17 -6.09
CA ARG A 368 2.02 5.91 -4.93
C ARG A 368 1.37 6.32 -3.62
N GLU A 369 1.62 5.53 -2.58
CA GLU A 369 1.05 5.78 -1.26
C GLU A 369 1.49 7.12 -0.65
N ALA A 370 0.55 7.82 0.01
CA ALA A 370 0.80 9.03 0.81
C ALA A 370 1.48 10.23 0.12
N LYS A 371 1.64 10.21 -1.22
CA LYS A 371 2.18 11.34 -1.99
C LYS A 371 1.13 11.94 -2.92
N ALA A 372 0.80 13.22 -2.75
CA ALA A 372 -0.13 13.90 -3.64
C ALA A 372 0.43 13.97 -5.08
N VAL A 373 -0.45 13.83 -6.07
CA VAL A 373 -0.09 14.13 -7.47
C VAL A 373 0.25 15.62 -7.61
N SER A 374 1.16 15.96 -8.51
CA SER A 374 1.61 17.34 -8.72
C SER A 374 1.43 17.80 -10.17
N GLY A 375 1.66 19.10 -10.41
CA GLY A 375 1.49 19.75 -11.72
C GLY A 375 0.22 20.59 -11.82
N THR A 376 0.01 21.21 -12.98
CA THR A 376 -1.12 22.13 -13.24
C THR A 376 -2.13 21.57 -14.25
N GLY A 377 -2.01 20.29 -14.57
CA GLY A 377 -2.85 19.59 -15.54
C GLY A 377 -4.20 19.18 -14.98
N THR A 378 -4.95 18.47 -15.80
CA THR A 378 -6.33 18.06 -15.53
C THR A 378 -6.40 16.55 -15.34
N PHE A 379 -7.14 16.10 -14.34
CA PHE A 379 -7.57 14.69 -14.23
C PHE A 379 -9.08 14.63 -14.47
N LEU A 380 -9.49 13.83 -15.45
CA LEU A 380 -10.89 13.62 -15.80
C LEU A 380 -11.28 12.19 -15.42
N ILE A 381 -12.05 12.03 -14.35
CA ILE A 381 -12.56 10.72 -13.92
C ILE A 381 -14.00 10.59 -14.38
N ASN A 382 -14.20 9.81 -15.44
CA ASN A 382 -15.52 9.60 -16.02
C ASN A 382 -16.19 8.39 -15.34
N ARG A 383 -17.40 8.58 -14.78
CA ARG A 383 -18.27 7.55 -14.17
C ARG A 383 -19.70 7.64 -14.75
N GLN A 384 -20.35 6.50 -15.01
CA GLN A 384 -21.64 6.46 -15.71
C GLN A 384 -22.69 5.95 -14.73
N THR A 385 -23.82 6.64 -14.65
CA THR A 385 -24.98 6.13 -13.91
C THR A 385 -25.40 4.78 -14.52
N PRO A 386 -25.88 3.80 -13.72
CA PRO A 386 -26.49 2.62 -14.27
C PRO A 386 -27.61 2.96 -15.27
N ASP A 387 -27.89 2.08 -16.22
CA ASP A 387 -29.03 2.26 -17.12
C ASP A 387 -30.32 1.89 -16.38
N TYR A 388 -31.04 2.92 -15.93
CA TYR A 388 -32.24 2.79 -15.12
C TYR A 388 -33.37 3.72 -15.60
N PRO A 389 -34.64 3.43 -15.25
CA PRO A 389 -35.77 4.32 -15.51
C PRO A 389 -35.71 5.64 -14.73
N GLU A 390 -36.57 6.60 -15.06
CA GLU A 390 -36.72 7.84 -14.28
C GLU A 390 -37.00 7.56 -12.79
N ASP A 391 -36.59 8.50 -11.95
CA ASP A 391 -36.74 8.45 -10.48
C ASP A 391 -35.92 7.38 -9.73
N TYR A 392 -34.85 6.86 -10.34
CA TYR A 392 -33.91 5.97 -9.68
C TYR A 392 -32.73 6.72 -9.07
N TYR A 393 -32.36 6.32 -7.87
CA TYR A 393 -31.16 6.79 -7.17
C TYR A 393 -29.96 5.90 -7.46
N SER A 394 -28.79 6.52 -7.46
CA SER A 394 -27.50 5.83 -7.29
C SER A 394 -26.73 6.47 -6.15
N ILE A 395 -25.86 5.70 -5.49
CA ILE A 395 -25.02 6.22 -4.42
C ILE A 395 -23.66 6.60 -4.99
N TRP A 396 -23.32 7.87 -4.85
CA TRP A 396 -22.11 8.48 -5.39
C TRP A 396 -21.18 8.94 -4.28
N SER A 397 -19.88 8.86 -4.55
CA SER A 397 -18.77 9.40 -3.78
C SER A 397 -17.84 10.16 -4.72
N THR A 398 -16.85 10.87 -4.17
CA THR A 398 -15.89 11.63 -4.97
C THR A 398 -14.50 10.96 -5.02
N PRO A 399 -13.94 10.70 -6.22
CA PRO A 399 -12.55 10.30 -6.41
C PRO A 399 -11.56 11.47 -6.51
N VAL A 400 -12.07 12.71 -6.47
CA VAL A 400 -11.28 13.95 -6.50
C VAL A 400 -11.40 14.70 -5.19
N SER A 401 -10.49 15.66 -4.99
CA SER A 401 -10.42 16.49 -3.80
C SER A 401 -11.78 17.13 -3.49
N GLN A 402 -12.07 17.34 -2.21
CA GLN A 402 -13.34 17.91 -1.80
C GLN A 402 -13.63 19.24 -2.52
N SER A 403 -12.65 20.14 -2.65
CA SER A 403 -12.82 21.43 -3.34
C SER A 403 -13.14 21.32 -4.83
N ASP A 404 -12.81 20.19 -5.46
CA ASP A 404 -13.06 19.94 -6.89
C ASP A 404 -14.33 19.11 -7.13
N SER A 405 -15.01 18.68 -6.05
CA SER A 405 -16.11 17.71 -6.08
C SER A 405 -17.51 18.33 -6.03
N LYS A 406 -17.65 19.59 -6.45
CA LYS A 406 -18.94 20.30 -6.36
C LYS A 406 -20.02 19.58 -7.16
N ILE A 407 -21.15 19.26 -6.52
CA ILE A 407 -22.16 18.39 -7.14
C ILE A 407 -22.69 18.97 -8.46
N ASN A 408 -22.97 20.27 -8.55
CA ASN A 408 -23.51 20.88 -9.77
C ASN A 408 -22.49 21.08 -10.90
N THR A 409 -21.19 20.85 -10.67
CA THR A 409 -20.20 20.80 -11.75
C THR A 409 -20.12 19.40 -12.36
N ILE A 410 -20.34 18.36 -11.56
CA ILE A 410 -20.36 16.95 -11.98
C ILE A 410 -21.73 16.56 -12.58
N PHE A 411 -22.81 16.97 -11.92
CA PHE A 411 -24.19 16.76 -12.29
C PHE A 411 -24.79 18.06 -12.81
N THR A 412 -24.53 18.34 -14.08
CA THR A 412 -24.98 19.58 -14.76
C THR A 412 -26.48 19.59 -15.08
N ASN A 413 -27.14 18.43 -14.99
CA ASN A 413 -28.59 18.31 -15.10
C ASN A 413 -29.25 18.49 -13.73
N PRO A 414 -30.54 18.85 -13.66
CA PRO A 414 -31.27 18.87 -12.40
C PRO A 414 -31.21 17.52 -11.68
N VAL A 415 -30.76 17.54 -10.43
CA VAL A 415 -30.65 16.36 -9.56
C VAL A 415 -31.23 16.65 -8.18
N ILE A 416 -31.67 15.58 -7.52
CA ILE A 416 -32.04 15.57 -6.12
C ILE A 416 -30.97 14.78 -5.37
N VAL A 417 -30.48 15.35 -4.27
CA VAL A 417 -29.34 14.83 -3.51
C VAL A 417 -29.76 14.65 -2.05
N TYR A 418 -29.44 13.48 -1.49
CA TYR A 418 -29.53 13.20 -0.07
C TYR A 418 -28.23 12.62 0.46
N GLU A 419 -27.86 13.01 1.67
CA GLU A 419 -26.91 12.27 2.51
C GLU A 419 -27.69 11.40 3.51
N TYR A 420 -27.02 10.39 4.07
CA TYR A 420 -27.54 9.64 5.22
C TYR A 420 -26.80 10.10 6.48
N ASP A 421 -27.41 11.01 7.23
CA ASP A 421 -26.82 11.61 8.42
C ASP A 421 -26.99 10.67 9.63
N ALA A 422 -26.00 9.81 9.81
CA ALA A 422 -25.91 8.88 10.95
C ALA A 422 -25.54 9.58 12.27
N SER A 423 -25.18 10.86 12.25
CA SER A 423 -24.86 11.62 13.47
C SER A 423 -26.11 12.06 14.23
N GLN A 424 -27.27 12.09 13.56
CA GLN A 424 -28.57 12.32 14.18
C GLN A 424 -29.08 11.07 14.90
N ASN A 425 -29.96 11.25 15.88
CA ASN A 425 -30.60 10.14 16.60
C ASN A 425 -32.12 10.42 16.69
N PRO A 426 -32.95 9.74 15.87
CA PRO A 426 -32.58 8.70 14.90
C PRO A 426 -31.80 9.26 13.70
N SER A 427 -31.01 8.41 13.04
CA SER A 427 -30.39 8.75 11.75
C SER A 427 -31.43 9.17 10.71
N ALA A 428 -31.05 10.01 9.76
CA ALA A 428 -32.00 10.54 8.78
C ALA A 428 -31.39 10.80 7.40
N TYR A 429 -32.21 10.65 6.36
CA TYR A 429 -31.90 11.17 5.04
C TYR A 429 -32.08 12.70 5.03
N VAL A 430 -31.01 13.43 4.76
CA VAL A 430 -31.00 14.91 4.78
C VAL A 430 -30.77 15.43 3.36
N GLY A 431 -31.58 16.40 2.94
CA GLY A 431 -31.45 17.00 1.61
C GLY A 431 -30.20 17.88 1.52
N VAL A 432 -29.39 17.65 0.49
CA VAL A 432 -28.13 18.37 0.27
C VAL A 432 -28.27 19.32 -0.93
N SER A 433 -27.69 20.52 -0.82
CA SER A 433 -27.67 21.48 -1.93
C SER A 433 -26.75 20.98 -3.05
N THR A 434 -27.13 21.17 -4.31
CA THR A 434 -26.25 20.86 -5.45
C THR A 434 -25.02 21.76 -5.53
N SER A 435 -24.94 22.84 -4.75
CA SER A 435 -23.72 23.65 -4.61
C SER A 435 -22.72 23.09 -3.61
N HIS A 436 -23.05 22.01 -2.91
CA HIS A 436 -22.22 21.35 -1.91
C HIS A 436 -21.03 20.64 -2.57
N ASP A 437 -19.92 20.64 -1.86
CA ASP A 437 -18.69 19.91 -2.21
C ASP A 437 -18.77 18.56 -1.48
N MET A 438 -18.66 17.44 -2.21
CA MET A 438 -18.80 16.11 -1.62
C MET A 438 -17.68 15.82 -0.62
N ASP A 439 -18.04 15.37 0.58
CA ASP A 439 -17.07 14.98 1.59
C ASP A 439 -16.36 13.67 1.20
N LEU A 440 -15.07 13.58 1.56
CA LEU A 440 -14.28 12.40 1.26
C LEU A 440 -14.76 11.19 2.07
N GLY A 441 -14.88 10.04 1.41
CA GLY A 441 -15.32 8.78 2.04
C GLY A 441 -16.82 8.69 2.30
N GLU A 442 -17.63 9.67 1.88
CA GLU A 442 -19.09 9.68 2.03
C GLU A 442 -19.82 9.20 0.77
N GLY A 443 -20.93 8.50 0.97
CA GLY A 443 -21.90 8.24 -0.08
C GLY A 443 -23.04 9.26 -0.08
N TYR A 444 -23.51 9.63 -1.27
CA TYR A 444 -24.65 10.50 -1.49
C TYR A 444 -25.65 9.82 -2.42
N PHE A 445 -26.91 9.77 -2.01
CA PHE A 445 -28.00 9.37 -2.89
C PHE A 445 -28.29 10.49 -3.89
N ILE A 446 -28.01 10.23 -5.16
CA ILE A 446 -28.26 11.18 -6.25
C ILE A 446 -29.22 10.56 -7.25
N ARG A 447 -30.31 11.28 -7.50
CA ARG A 447 -31.31 10.95 -8.50
C ARG A 447 -31.37 12.04 -9.56
N LEU A 448 -31.52 11.60 -10.80
CA LEU A 448 -31.78 12.47 -11.94
C LEU A 448 -33.25 12.87 -11.94
N ASP A 449 -33.52 14.17 -12.00
CA ASP A 449 -34.90 14.65 -12.02
C ASP A 449 -35.51 14.44 -13.42
N SER A 450 -36.54 13.59 -13.49
CA SER A 450 -37.31 13.30 -14.71
C SER A 450 -36.46 12.81 -15.91
N GLN A 451 -35.38 12.07 -15.64
CA GLN A 451 -34.48 11.51 -16.67
C GLN A 451 -34.05 10.09 -16.32
N SER A 452 -33.88 9.26 -17.36
CA SER A 452 -33.29 7.92 -17.24
C SER A 452 -31.77 7.98 -17.01
N GLY A 453 -31.21 6.87 -16.55
CA GLY A 453 -29.78 6.68 -16.33
C GLY A 453 -28.96 6.57 -17.62
N GLY A 454 -27.82 5.87 -17.55
CA GLY A 454 -26.87 5.76 -18.65
C GLY A 454 -26.11 7.04 -19.01
N MET A 455 -26.09 8.06 -18.15
CA MET A 455 -25.37 9.32 -18.37
C MET A 455 -23.96 9.32 -17.78
N THR A 456 -23.01 9.82 -18.56
CA THR A 456 -21.64 10.10 -18.08
C THR A 456 -21.61 11.30 -17.16
N ARG A 457 -20.87 11.15 -16.06
CA ARG A 457 -20.50 12.15 -15.07
C ARG A 457 -18.99 12.25 -15.06
N THR A 458 -18.47 13.47 -15.06
CA THR A 458 -17.03 13.71 -15.08
C THR A 458 -16.66 14.45 -13.82
N PHE A 459 -15.83 13.82 -13.00
CA PHE A 459 -15.12 14.51 -11.94
C PHE A 459 -13.86 15.12 -12.55
N ASP A 460 -13.70 16.42 -12.39
CA ASP A 460 -12.59 17.20 -12.92
C ASP A 460 -11.88 17.85 -11.73
N GLY A 461 -10.72 17.33 -11.35
CA GLY A 461 -10.06 17.76 -10.13
C GLY A 461 -8.85 16.93 -9.76
N THR A 462 -8.15 17.35 -8.71
CA THR A 462 -7.01 16.60 -8.16
C THR A 462 -7.50 15.27 -7.62
N VAL A 463 -6.95 14.15 -8.08
CA VAL A 463 -7.35 12.81 -7.60
C VAL A 463 -6.97 12.61 -6.14
N ASN A 464 -7.86 11.96 -5.39
CA ASN A 464 -7.61 11.59 -4.00
C ASN A 464 -6.59 10.45 -3.91
N ASN A 465 -5.76 10.51 -2.88
CA ASN A 465 -4.70 9.55 -2.60
C ASN A 465 -4.32 9.59 -1.11
N GLY A 466 -3.67 8.53 -0.62
CA GLY A 466 -3.29 8.39 0.78
C GLY A 466 -4.47 7.99 1.66
N ASP A 467 -4.23 7.96 2.96
CA ASP A 467 -5.25 7.54 3.92
C ASP A 467 -6.35 8.60 4.06
N ILE A 468 -7.60 8.15 4.00
CA ILE A 468 -8.79 8.99 4.17
C ILE A 468 -9.62 8.42 5.31
N THR A 469 -9.78 9.20 6.38
CA THR A 469 -10.53 8.77 7.58
C THR A 469 -11.94 9.35 7.56
N ARG A 470 -12.93 8.52 7.92
CA ARG A 470 -14.34 8.91 8.03
C ARG A 470 -14.93 8.45 9.37
N SER A 471 -15.69 9.32 10.02
CA SER A 471 -16.38 9.00 11.27
C SER A 471 -17.45 7.92 11.06
N ILE A 472 -17.58 7.03 12.04
CA ILE A 472 -18.65 6.04 12.15
C ILE A 472 -19.49 6.33 13.39
N TYR A 473 -20.80 6.40 13.19
CA TYR A 473 -21.79 6.67 14.23
C TYR A 473 -22.53 5.41 14.63
N TYR A 474 -23.00 5.37 15.88
CA TYR A 474 -23.74 4.25 16.45
C TYR A 474 -24.80 4.79 17.41
N ASN A 475 -26.07 4.77 17.00
CA ASN A 475 -27.19 5.25 17.82
C ASN A 475 -27.92 4.12 18.56
N GLY A 476 -27.64 2.87 18.19
CA GLY A 476 -28.07 1.67 18.89
C GLY A 476 -28.23 0.47 17.94
N PRO A 477 -28.61 -0.71 18.45
CA PRO A 477 -28.71 -1.94 17.64
C PRO A 477 -29.71 -1.89 16.47
N THR A 478 -30.63 -0.91 16.48
CA THR A 478 -31.65 -0.70 15.46
C THR A 478 -31.41 0.58 14.65
N ASP A 479 -30.30 1.29 14.90
CA ASP A 479 -29.93 2.54 14.24
C ASP A 479 -28.40 2.64 14.25
N ASN A 480 -27.77 1.86 13.38
CA ASN A 480 -26.33 1.71 13.29
C ASN A 480 -25.81 1.65 11.85
N PHE A 481 -26.62 2.05 10.88
CA PHE A 481 -26.16 2.18 9.51
C PHE A 481 -25.31 3.43 9.33
N ASN A 482 -24.31 3.34 8.47
CA ASN A 482 -23.50 4.45 8.01
C ASN A 482 -23.34 4.32 6.49
N LEU A 483 -23.30 5.46 5.80
CA LEU A 483 -23.16 5.50 4.34
C LEU A 483 -21.75 5.94 3.97
N LEU A 484 -21.00 5.02 3.38
CA LEU A 484 -19.60 5.19 3.00
C LEU A 484 -19.46 5.25 1.48
N GLY A 485 -18.36 5.82 1.01
CA GLY A 485 -18.07 6.02 -0.40
C GLY A 485 -16.63 5.72 -0.74
N ASN A 486 -16.35 5.00 -1.83
CA ASN A 486 -14.99 4.83 -2.31
C ASN A 486 -14.44 6.21 -2.75
N PRO A 487 -13.36 6.72 -2.11
CA PRO A 487 -12.83 8.03 -2.40
C PRO A 487 -11.73 8.02 -3.46
N TYR A 488 -11.39 6.89 -4.11
CA TYR A 488 -10.22 6.78 -5.00
C TYR A 488 -10.56 6.58 -6.48
N PRO A 489 -9.66 6.96 -7.41
CA PRO A 489 -9.80 6.71 -8.86
C PRO A 489 -9.49 5.26 -9.28
N SER A 490 -9.67 4.30 -8.37
CA SER A 490 -9.63 2.85 -8.61
C SER A 490 -10.67 2.16 -7.72
N ALA A 491 -10.98 0.89 -7.98
CA ALA A 491 -11.83 0.11 -7.09
C ALA A 491 -11.12 -0.22 -5.76
N LEU A 492 -11.92 -0.52 -4.73
CA LEU A 492 -11.49 -0.93 -3.40
C LEU A 492 -11.95 -2.35 -3.08
N ASN A 493 -11.07 -3.19 -2.56
CA ASN A 493 -11.46 -4.51 -2.08
C ASN A 493 -12.16 -4.42 -0.72
N TRP A 494 -13.44 -4.82 -0.66
CA TRP A 494 -14.23 -4.78 0.58
C TRP A 494 -13.61 -5.58 1.73
N VAL A 495 -13.06 -6.77 1.45
CA VAL A 495 -12.52 -7.64 2.51
C VAL A 495 -11.28 -7.01 3.14
N LYS A 496 -10.38 -6.45 2.33
CA LYS A 496 -9.22 -5.71 2.85
C LYS A 496 -9.63 -4.48 3.66
N PHE A 497 -10.59 -3.70 3.15
CA PHE A 497 -11.12 -2.54 3.87
C PHE A 497 -11.73 -2.95 5.22
N TYR A 498 -12.55 -4.01 5.24
CA TYR A 498 -13.13 -4.52 6.46
C TYR A 498 -12.07 -5.01 7.45
N ASP A 499 -11.07 -5.76 7.01
CA ASP A 499 -10.05 -6.34 7.90
C ASP A 499 -9.27 -5.26 8.66
N ASP A 500 -9.01 -4.13 8.01
CA ASP A 500 -8.35 -2.96 8.62
C ASP A 500 -9.27 -2.14 9.54
N ASN A 501 -10.58 -2.37 9.51
CA ASN A 501 -11.60 -1.58 10.20
C ASN A 501 -12.58 -2.44 11.04
N ALA A 502 -12.23 -3.69 11.30
CA ALA A 502 -13.12 -4.70 11.88
C ALA A 502 -13.51 -4.41 13.35
N ASP A 503 -12.85 -3.44 13.99
CA ASP A 503 -13.11 -2.97 15.34
C ASP A 503 -14.28 -1.97 15.43
N VAL A 504 -14.70 -1.38 14.31
CA VAL A 504 -15.76 -0.35 14.27
C VAL A 504 -16.97 -0.72 13.40
N ILE A 505 -16.83 -1.62 12.42
CA ILE A 505 -17.91 -2.03 11.51
C ILE A 505 -18.15 -3.55 11.45
N GLU A 506 -19.32 -3.96 10.96
CA GLU A 506 -19.63 -5.35 10.60
C GLU A 506 -19.07 -5.71 9.22
N GLY A 507 -18.86 -7.01 8.97
CA GLY A 507 -18.20 -7.51 7.75
C GLY A 507 -19.06 -7.61 6.49
N THR A 508 -20.30 -7.13 6.54
CA THR A 508 -21.21 -7.11 5.40
C THR A 508 -21.43 -5.68 4.90
N MET A 509 -21.12 -5.43 3.62
CA MET A 509 -21.54 -4.21 2.93
C MET A 509 -22.86 -4.43 2.22
N TYR A 510 -23.62 -3.35 2.06
CA TYR A 510 -24.89 -3.34 1.36
C TYR A 510 -24.83 -2.34 0.21
N TYR A 511 -24.72 -2.86 -1.00
CA TYR A 511 -24.75 -2.09 -2.24
C TYR A 511 -26.18 -1.75 -2.63
N TRP A 512 -26.42 -0.50 -3.03
CA TRP A 512 -27.72 -0.05 -3.50
C TRP A 512 -27.98 -0.44 -4.96
N ASN A 513 -28.99 -1.27 -5.17
CA ASN A 513 -29.45 -1.76 -6.46
C ASN A 513 -30.97 -1.60 -6.56
N GLN A 514 -31.44 -0.35 -6.62
CA GLN A 514 -32.88 -0.05 -6.65
C GLN A 514 -33.60 -0.93 -7.67
N SER A 515 -34.63 -1.62 -7.19
CA SER A 515 -35.38 -2.63 -7.92
C SER A 515 -36.78 -2.16 -8.29
N GLN A 516 -37.32 -1.20 -7.55
CA GLN A 516 -38.63 -0.58 -7.78
C GLN A 516 -38.62 0.90 -7.35
N VAL A 517 -39.55 1.68 -7.89
CA VAL A 517 -39.82 3.05 -7.41
C VAL A 517 -40.90 2.97 -6.34
N GLY A 518 -40.64 3.53 -5.16
CA GLY A 518 -41.58 3.52 -4.04
C GLY A 518 -41.19 4.51 -2.93
N PRO A 519 -42.10 4.77 -1.97
CA PRO A 519 -41.83 5.68 -0.85
C PRO A 519 -40.90 5.08 0.21
N ASN A 520 -40.75 3.76 0.22
CA ASN A 520 -39.88 3.01 1.11
C ASN A 520 -38.96 2.12 0.28
N ASN A 521 -37.76 1.88 0.79
CA ASN A 521 -36.84 0.94 0.19
C ASN A 521 -37.38 -0.50 0.35
N SER A 522 -37.07 -1.35 -0.62
CA SER A 522 -37.38 -2.77 -0.62
C SER A 522 -36.15 -3.60 -0.26
N ALA A 523 -36.42 -4.81 0.20
CA ALA A 523 -35.41 -5.85 0.36
C ALA A 523 -34.50 -6.06 -0.85
N SER A 524 -35.11 -5.96 -2.04
CA SER A 524 -34.44 -6.13 -3.33
C SER A 524 -33.61 -4.92 -3.75
N ASP A 525 -33.68 -3.81 -3.02
CA ASP A 525 -32.91 -2.60 -3.33
C ASP A 525 -31.49 -2.67 -2.77
N TYR A 526 -31.17 -3.71 -2.00
CA TYR A 526 -29.82 -3.95 -1.50
C TYR A 526 -29.26 -5.30 -1.94
N ILE A 527 -28.00 -5.29 -2.34
CA ILE A 527 -27.18 -6.49 -2.52
C ILE A 527 -26.19 -6.52 -1.37
N SER A 528 -26.32 -7.49 -0.48
CA SER A 528 -25.34 -7.74 0.57
C SER A 528 -24.12 -8.48 0.02
N TYR A 529 -22.93 -8.11 0.46
CA TYR A 529 -21.68 -8.81 0.18
C TYR A 529 -20.83 -8.94 1.45
N ASN A 530 -20.28 -10.13 1.69
CA ASN A 530 -19.35 -10.43 2.78
C ASN A 530 -18.38 -11.56 2.36
N ARG A 531 -17.66 -12.19 3.31
CA ARG A 531 -16.70 -13.26 2.99
C ARG A 531 -17.33 -14.51 2.38
N THR A 532 -18.63 -14.76 2.61
CA THR A 532 -19.39 -15.82 1.93
C THR A 532 -19.58 -15.47 0.47
N GLY A 533 -19.85 -14.20 0.17
CA GLY A 533 -20.03 -13.66 -1.17
C GLY A 533 -21.26 -12.76 -1.27
N SER A 534 -21.65 -12.47 -2.51
CA SER A 534 -22.83 -11.65 -2.80
C SER A 534 -24.14 -12.44 -2.66
N SER A 535 -25.15 -11.81 -2.08
CA SER A 535 -26.55 -12.26 -2.11
C SER A 535 -27.11 -12.41 -3.52
N GLU A 536 -26.61 -11.64 -4.49
CA GLU A 536 -26.92 -11.77 -5.91
C GLU A 536 -25.73 -12.36 -6.69
N PRO A 537 -25.97 -13.35 -7.56
CA PRO A 537 -24.91 -13.92 -8.38
C PRO A 537 -24.23 -12.88 -9.27
N GLY A 538 -22.91 -12.97 -9.41
CA GLY A 538 -22.12 -12.12 -10.30
C GLY A 538 -21.80 -10.72 -9.75
N THR A 539 -22.22 -10.34 -8.54
CA THR A 539 -21.76 -9.07 -7.96
C THR A 539 -20.37 -9.25 -7.34
N SER A 540 -19.45 -8.36 -7.71
CA SER A 540 -18.07 -8.34 -7.20
C SER A 540 -18.03 -7.94 -5.71
N GLY A 541 -16.89 -8.14 -5.06
CA GLY A 541 -16.58 -7.61 -3.73
C GLY A 541 -15.84 -6.27 -3.73
N ASP A 542 -15.56 -5.71 -4.90
CA ASP A 542 -14.73 -4.51 -5.07
C ASP A 542 -15.55 -3.22 -5.29
N ILE A 543 -15.57 -2.29 -4.34
CA ILE A 543 -16.32 -1.04 -4.45
C ILE A 543 -15.69 -0.15 -5.53
N ALA A 544 -16.36 0.05 -6.66
CA ALA A 544 -15.82 0.85 -7.77
C ALA A 544 -15.60 2.34 -7.42
N THR A 545 -14.80 3.02 -8.22
CA THR A 545 -14.50 4.46 -8.12
C THR A 545 -15.77 5.29 -7.98
N GLY A 546 -15.82 6.08 -6.91
CA GLY A 546 -16.94 6.99 -6.63
C GLY A 546 -18.26 6.28 -6.33
N LEU A 547 -18.26 4.98 -6.01
CA LEU A 547 -19.44 4.24 -5.60
C LEU A 547 -19.58 4.25 -4.07
N GLY A 548 -20.81 4.42 -3.58
CA GLY A 548 -21.11 4.29 -2.15
C GLY A 548 -21.86 3.02 -1.75
N VAL A 549 -21.70 2.64 -0.49
CA VAL A 549 -22.25 1.44 0.13
C VAL A 549 -22.69 1.72 1.57
N PHE A 550 -23.69 0.99 2.04
CA PHE A 550 -24.02 0.98 3.46
C PHE A 550 -23.19 -0.04 4.21
N VAL A 551 -22.86 0.32 5.45
CA VAL A 551 -22.22 -0.56 6.42
C VAL A 551 -22.93 -0.42 7.76
N LYS A 552 -22.83 -1.45 8.59
CA LYS A 552 -23.31 -1.39 9.98
C LYS A 552 -22.15 -1.16 10.92
N SER A 553 -22.33 -0.29 11.90
CA SER A 553 -21.36 -0.06 12.96
C SER A 553 -21.60 -1.00 14.14
N ILE A 554 -20.50 -1.41 14.78
CA ILE A 554 -20.51 -2.14 16.06
C ILE A 554 -20.21 -1.22 17.26
N GLY A 555 -19.82 0.03 16.97
CA GLY A 555 -19.61 1.10 17.95
C GLY A 555 -19.30 2.43 17.25
N THR A 556 -19.19 3.50 18.03
CA THR A 556 -18.70 4.79 17.53
C THR A 556 -17.20 4.74 17.32
N GLY A 557 -16.72 5.30 16.21
CA GLY A 557 -15.29 5.33 15.90
C GLY A 557 -15.02 5.99 14.56
N SER A 558 -14.02 5.52 13.85
CA SER A 558 -13.70 5.96 12.49
C SER A 558 -13.20 4.79 11.66
N VAL A 559 -13.52 4.80 10.38
CA VAL A 559 -12.88 3.94 9.38
C VAL A 559 -11.80 4.71 8.65
N THR A 560 -10.77 4.02 8.20
CA THR A 560 -9.74 4.57 7.31
C THR A 560 -9.72 3.79 6.01
N PHE A 561 -9.93 4.50 4.90
CA PHE A 561 -9.62 4.04 3.56
C PHE A 561 -8.12 4.17 3.36
N LYS A 562 -7.46 3.12 2.85
CA LYS A 562 -6.03 3.10 2.57
C LYS A 562 -5.75 2.75 1.12
N ASN A 563 -4.58 3.11 0.61
CA ASN A 563 -4.16 2.71 -0.72
C ASN A 563 -4.02 1.19 -0.87
N THR A 564 -3.67 0.46 0.19
CA THR A 564 -3.57 -1.01 0.21
C THR A 564 -4.91 -1.71 -0.07
N HIS A 565 -6.03 -0.99 0.09
CA HIS A 565 -7.37 -1.46 -0.24
C HIS A 565 -7.66 -1.38 -1.74
N ARG A 566 -6.91 -0.58 -2.51
CA ARG A 566 -7.10 -0.41 -3.96
C ARG A 566 -6.75 -1.69 -4.71
N VAL A 567 -7.42 -1.93 -5.83
CA VAL A 567 -7.18 -3.11 -6.69
C VAL A 567 -6.89 -2.72 -8.12
N VAL A 568 -6.06 -3.54 -8.78
CA VAL A 568 -5.84 -3.50 -10.23
C VAL A 568 -7.10 -3.98 -10.93
N GLY A 569 -7.62 -3.18 -11.88
CA GLY A 569 -8.87 -3.48 -12.58
C GLY A 569 -10.10 -3.42 -11.67
N SER A 570 -11.06 -4.33 -11.92
CA SER A 570 -12.32 -4.51 -11.14
C SER A 570 -13.12 -3.24 -10.86
N ASN A 571 -13.04 -2.23 -11.73
CA ASN A 571 -13.65 -0.93 -11.52
C ASN A 571 -15.07 -0.77 -12.14
N ASP A 572 -15.86 -1.85 -12.05
CA ASP A 572 -17.05 -2.13 -12.87
C ASP A 572 -18.41 -2.05 -12.16
N GLN A 573 -18.45 -1.96 -10.82
CA GLN A 573 -19.64 -2.21 -9.98
C GLN A 573 -20.86 -1.26 -10.08
N PHE A 574 -21.00 -0.45 -11.14
CA PHE A 574 -22.33 0.06 -11.48
C PHE A 574 -23.23 -1.02 -12.10
N PHE A 575 -22.67 -2.19 -12.46
CA PHE A 575 -23.39 -3.32 -13.04
C PHE A 575 -22.86 -4.67 -12.55
N ARG A 576 -23.63 -5.74 -12.77
CA ARG A 576 -23.32 -7.11 -12.34
C ARG A 576 -22.33 -7.78 -13.30
N SER A 577 -21.31 -8.46 -12.78
CA SER A 577 -20.41 -9.32 -13.57
C SER A 577 -21.08 -10.65 -13.93
N SER A 578 -20.56 -11.35 -14.94
CA SER A 578 -21.16 -12.57 -15.52
C SER A 578 -20.61 -13.89 -14.95
N SER A 579 -19.69 -13.86 -13.99
CA SER A 579 -19.04 -15.08 -13.46
C SER A 579 -19.56 -15.49 -12.08
N ASN A 580 -20.14 -16.69 -12.00
CA ASN A 580 -20.36 -17.41 -10.74
C ASN A 580 -19.38 -18.59 -10.67
N PRO A 581 -18.36 -18.57 -9.80
CA PRO A 581 -17.58 -19.77 -9.53
C PRO A 581 -18.47 -20.83 -8.86
N ASP A 582 -18.33 -22.09 -9.28
CA ASP A 582 -18.97 -23.25 -8.65
C ASP A 582 -18.10 -23.71 -7.46
N ASP A 583 -18.27 -23.04 -6.32
CA ASP A 583 -17.40 -23.15 -5.13
C ASP A 583 -18.16 -23.62 -3.86
N GLY A 584 -19.27 -24.35 -4.03
CA GLY A 584 -20.07 -24.87 -2.90
C GLY A 584 -21.10 -23.87 -2.35
N LYS A 585 -21.43 -22.87 -3.16
CA LYS A 585 -22.42 -21.82 -2.89
C LYS A 585 -23.73 -22.07 -3.64
N SER A 586 -24.84 -21.68 -3.05
CA SER A 586 -26.18 -21.82 -3.62
C SER A 586 -27.00 -20.56 -3.39
N TRP A 587 -27.48 -19.96 -4.48
CA TRP A 587 -28.34 -18.79 -4.45
C TRP A 587 -29.81 -19.22 -4.48
N PHE A 588 -30.60 -18.64 -3.59
CA PHE A 588 -32.05 -18.79 -3.54
C PHE A 588 -32.71 -17.43 -3.70
N ARG A 589 -33.83 -17.38 -4.42
CA ARG A 589 -34.63 -16.17 -4.60
C ARG A 589 -36.07 -16.46 -4.22
N LEU A 590 -36.58 -15.69 -3.27
CA LEU A 590 -38.00 -15.71 -2.87
C LEU A 590 -38.69 -14.51 -3.50
N SER A 591 -39.75 -14.75 -4.29
CA SER A 591 -40.47 -13.70 -5.01
C SER A 591 -41.91 -13.56 -4.50
N GLY A 592 -42.41 -12.33 -4.46
CA GLY A 592 -43.78 -12.00 -4.10
C GLY A 592 -44.32 -10.80 -4.90
N PRO A 593 -45.56 -10.36 -4.64
CA PRO A 593 -46.18 -9.24 -5.37
C PRO A 593 -45.44 -7.90 -5.23
N THR A 594 -44.65 -7.73 -4.18
CA THR A 594 -43.92 -6.51 -3.83
C THR A 594 -42.42 -6.58 -4.14
N GLY A 595 -41.96 -7.58 -4.92
CA GLY A 595 -40.55 -7.73 -5.28
C GLY A 595 -39.99 -9.12 -4.97
N TYR A 596 -38.72 -9.18 -4.61
CA TYR A 596 -38.03 -10.42 -4.28
C TYR A 596 -36.99 -10.22 -3.18
N SER A 597 -36.51 -11.30 -2.59
CA SER A 597 -35.38 -11.32 -1.66
C SER A 597 -34.43 -12.43 -2.09
N PRO A 598 -33.17 -12.09 -2.42
CA PRO A 598 -32.14 -13.07 -2.71
C PRO A 598 -31.34 -13.43 -1.45
N ILE A 599 -30.86 -14.67 -1.38
CA ILE A 599 -29.94 -15.12 -0.34
C ILE A 599 -28.92 -16.08 -0.93
N LEU A 600 -27.68 -15.93 -0.49
CA LEU A 600 -26.60 -16.87 -0.74
C LEU A 600 -26.43 -17.76 0.50
N ILE A 601 -26.37 -19.07 0.29
CA ILE A 601 -26.00 -20.06 1.30
C ILE A 601 -24.71 -20.75 0.84
N GLY A 602 -23.68 -20.75 1.68
CA GLY A 602 -22.39 -21.36 1.38
C GLY A 602 -21.82 -22.16 2.55
N PHE A 603 -21.16 -23.27 2.26
CA PHE A 603 -20.39 -24.03 3.26
C PHE A 603 -18.91 -23.66 3.12
N VAL A 604 -18.48 -22.64 3.86
CA VAL A 604 -17.16 -22.01 3.68
C VAL A 604 -16.28 -22.14 4.93
N PRO A 605 -14.94 -22.18 4.79
CA PRO A 605 -14.03 -22.18 5.94
C PRO A 605 -14.24 -20.94 6.82
N GLY A 606 -14.33 -21.15 8.14
CA GLY A 606 -14.53 -20.07 9.12
C GLY A 606 -15.97 -19.89 9.59
N ALA A 607 -16.96 -20.45 8.89
CA ALA A 607 -18.36 -20.48 9.33
C ALA A 607 -18.57 -21.47 10.48
N THR A 608 -19.47 -21.14 11.41
CA THR A 608 -19.86 -21.99 12.56
C THR A 608 -21.38 -22.19 12.63
N ASP A 609 -21.87 -22.85 13.70
CA ASP A 609 -23.31 -22.96 13.97
C ASP A 609 -23.89 -21.65 14.55
N GLY A 610 -23.02 -20.70 14.92
CA GLY A 610 -23.36 -19.38 15.45
C GLY A 610 -23.65 -18.35 14.36
N PHE A 611 -23.84 -17.08 14.77
CA PHE A 611 -23.89 -15.95 13.86
C PHE A 611 -22.48 -15.35 13.74
N GLU A 612 -21.98 -15.23 12.52
CA GLU A 612 -20.70 -14.61 12.20
C GLU A 612 -20.91 -13.35 11.35
N ASN A 613 -20.64 -12.17 11.90
CA ASN A 613 -20.81 -10.89 11.18
C ASN A 613 -20.01 -10.76 9.86
N THR A 614 -19.00 -11.62 9.65
CA THR A 614 -18.17 -11.70 8.45
C THR A 614 -18.72 -12.61 7.36
N HIS A 615 -19.68 -13.48 7.69
CA HIS A 615 -20.24 -14.50 6.80
C HIS A 615 -21.76 -14.41 6.69
N ASP A 616 -22.43 -13.96 7.74
CA ASP A 616 -23.87 -13.78 7.84
C ASP A 616 -24.24 -12.30 7.66
N GLY A 617 -24.88 -11.99 6.53
CA GLY A 617 -25.46 -10.68 6.27
C GLY A 617 -26.88 -10.60 6.83
N ILE A 618 -27.17 -9.52 7.56
CA ILE A 618 -28.55 -9.26 7.99
C ILE A 618 -29.33 -8.50 6.92
N PHE A 619 -30.64 -8.50 7.06
CA PHE A 619 -31.51 -7.75 6.18
C PHE A 619 -31.48 -6.23 6.47
N VAL A 620 -31.44 -5.39 5.43
CA VAL A 620 -31.58 -3.92 5.55
C VAL A 620 -33.04 -3.53 5.40
N ASN A 621 -33.58 -2.82 6.39
CA ASN A 621 -34.95 -2.29 6.38
C ASN A 621 -34.93 -0.81 6.79
N GLU A 622 -34.24 0.00 5.99
CA GLU A 622 -34.07 1.45 6.18
C GLU A 622 -34.90 2.25 5.17
#